data_AF-A0A6V8PGT2-F1
#
_entry.id   AF-A0A6V8PGT2-F1
#
_cell.length_a   1.000
_cell.length_b   1.000
_cell.length_c   1.000
_cell.angle_alpha   90.00
_cell.angle_beta   90.00
_cell.angle_gamma   90.00
#
_symmetry.space_group_name_H-M   'P 1'
#
loop_
_entity.id
_entity.type
_entity.pdbx_description
1 polymer ?
#
loop_
_entity_poly.entity_id
_entity_poly.type
_entity_poly.pdbx_seq_one_letter_code
_entity_poly.pdbx_strand_id
1 'polypeptide(L)'
;DRINLGKMVKSVLDEKRNRCATEILEVLKEEAEDFRSHPLMDDSMIMNTAFLINRSKEKEFEQKVNQLNEKYREKIDFRIVGSLPPYSFSTMEVRTVEFEAVDAARKALGLDDEATMFEIKEAYRDLTHKCHPDENPDDIHAMEQFKRVSEAYKMLTYYCQHYKYSFREADVKNFVMVKVLELPESP
;
A
#
# COMPACT_ATOMS: atom_id res chain seq x y z
N ASP A 1 -35.12 4.27 -29.72
CA ASP A 1 -34.63 3.89 -28.37
C ASP A 1 -34.01 5.05 -27.60
N ARG A 2 -34.69 5.51 -26.53
CA ARG A 2 -34.23 6.61 -25.67
C ARG A 2 -32.88 6.32 -24.99
N ILE A 3 -32.57 5.04 -24.75
CA ILE A 3 -31.32 4.58 -24.14
C ILE A 3 -30.11 4.87 -25.04
N ASN A 4 -30.23 4.64 -26.35
CA ASN A 4 -29.13 4.89 -27.29
C ASN A 4 -28.85 6.39 -27.45
N LEU A 5 -29.91 7.21 -27.50
CA LEU A 5 -29.75 8.67 -27.51
C LEU A 5 -29.05 9.18 -26.24
N GLY A 6 -29.43 8.65 -25.06
CA GLY A 6 -28.78 8.99 -23.80
C GLY A 6 -27.29 8.64 -23.77
N LYS A 7 -26.91 7.46 -24.29
CA LYS A 7 -25.50 7.05 -24.43
C LYS A 7 -24.71 7.98 -25.35
N MET A 8 -25.30 8.39 -26.48
CA MET A 8 -24.65 9.31 -27.42
C MET A 8 -24.39 10.68 -26.79
N VAL A 9 -25.38 11.24 -26.08
CA VAL A 9 -25.22 12.52 -25.38
C VAL A 9 -24.12 12.41 -24.32
N LYS A 10 -24.12 11.33 -23.53
CA LYS A 10 -23.06 11.08 -22.54
C LYS A 10 -21.68 11.03 -23.18
N SER A 11 -21.50 10.30 -24.28
CA SER A 11 -20.22 10.19 -24.99
C SER A 11 -19.67 11.55 -25.40
N VAL A 12 -20.53 12.41 -25.98
CA VAL A 12 -20.12 13.75 -26.42
C VAL A 12 -19.73 14.64 -25.23
N LEU A 13 -20.46 14.54 -24.12
CA LEU A 13 -20.13 15.28 -22.90
C LEU A 13 -18.81 14.78 -22.28
N ASP A 14 -18.61 13.46 -22.22
CA ASP A 14 -17.39 12.83 -21.73
C ASP A 14 -16.18 13.23 -22.58
N GLU A 15 -16.31 13.25 -23.91
CA GLU A 15 -15.26 13.71 -24.83
C GLU A 15 -14.90 15.18 -24.61
N LYS A 16 -15.91 16.05 -24.45
CA LYS A 16 -15.69 17.47 -24.19
C LYS A 16 -15.00 17.67 -22.84
N ARG A 17 -15.42 16.95 -21.80
CA ARG A 17 -14.77 16.95 -20.48
C ARG A 17 -13.32 16.53 -20.60
N ASN A 18 -13.05 15.39 -21.22
CA ASN A 18 -11.69 14.83 -21.34
C ASN A 18 -10.76 15.76 -22.12
N ARG A 19 -11.28 16.45 -23.15
CA ARG A 19 -10.53 17.46 -23.89
C ARG A 19 -10.12 18.64 -23.00
N CYS A 20 -11.06 19.20 -22.24
CA CYS A 20 -10.77 20.28 -21.30
C CYS A 20 -9.78 19.83 -20.21
N ALA A 21 -9.99 18.64 -19.63
CA ALA A 21 -9.10 18.09 -18.60
C ALA A 21 -7.67 17.91 -19.12
N THR A 22 -7.53 17.39 -20.34
CA THR A 22 -6.21 17.22 -20.99
C THR A 22 -5.54 18.57 -21.22
N GLU A 23 -6.25 19.55 -21.76
CA GLU A 23 -5.70 20.89 -22.02
C GLU A 23 -5.23 21.59 -20.73
N ILE A 24 -6.01 21.48 -19.65
CA ILE A 24 -5.66 22.01 -18.34
C ILE A 24 -4.42 21.30 -17.79
N LEU A 25 -4.40 19.96 -17.87
CA LEU A 25 -3.30 19.14 -17.36
C LEU A 25 -1.98 19.43 -18.08
N GLU A 26 -2.01 19.57 -19.40
CA GLU A 26 -0.83 19.89 -20.21
C GLU A 26 -0.18 21.23 -19.82
N VAL A 27 -0.99 22.23 -19.44
CA VAL A 27 -0.48 23.53 -18.98
C VAL A 27 0.11 23.44 -17.57
N LEU A 28 -0.56 22.72 -16.66
CA LEU A 28 -0.13 22.66 -15.27
C LEU A 28 1.08 21.74 -15.04
N LYS A 29 1.23 20.67 -15.84
CA LYS A 29 2.35 19.73 -15.69
C LYS A 29 3.71 20.36 -16.02
N GLU A 30 3.76 21.44 -16.81
CA GLU A 30 5.03 22.14 -17.13
C GLU A 30 5.67 22.77 -15.89
N GLU A 31 4.86 23.18 -14.91
CA GLU A 31 5.32 23.81 -13.67
C GLU A 31 5.36 22.83 -12.47
N ALA A 32 5.07 21.54 -12.70
CA ALA A 32 5.08 20.49 -11.67
C ALA A 32 6.23 19.50 -11.89
N GLU A 33 6.80 18.99 -10.79
CA GLU A 33 7.82 17.93 -10.81
C GLU A 33 7.19 16.55 -11.06
N ASP A 34 5.98 16.32 -10.52
CA ASP A 34 5.17 15.12 -10.75
C ASP A 34 3.67 15.44 -10.62
N PHE A 35 2.80 14.58 -11.13
CA PHE A 35 1.35 14.70 -10.97
C PHE A 35 0.65 13.34 -10.84
N ARG A 36 -0.49 13.33 -10.14
CA ARG A 36 -1.32 12.13 -9.95
C ARG A 36 -2.79 12.46 -10.10
N SER A 37 -3.41 11.89 -11.13
CA SER A 37 -4.85 12.00 -11.35
C SER A 37 -5.61 10.96 -10.53
N HIS A 38 -6.75 11.35 -9.98
CA HIS A 38 -7.63 10.51 -9.18
C HIS A 38 -8.99 10.36 -9.87
N PRO A 39 -9.80 9.35 -9.51
CA PRO A 39 -11.17 9.23 -9.97
C PRO A 39 -11.98 10.50 -9.68
N LEU A 40 -12.86 10.86 -10.61
CA LEU A 40 -13.83 11.93 -10.44
C LEU A 40 -14.93 11.47 -9.48
N MET A 41 -15.34 12.33 -8.56
CA MET A 41 -16.38 12.00 -7.57
C MET A 41 -17.79 12.12 -8.13
N ASP A 42 -17.98 12.96 -9.15
CA ASP A 42 -19.26 13.22 -9.80
C ASP A 42 -19.06 13.64 -11.26
N ASP A 43 -20.16 13.73 -12.02
CA ASP A 43 -20.16 14.13 -13.44
C ASP A 43 -19.91 15.63 -13.67
N SER A 44 -19.94 16.46 -12.61
CA SER A 44 -19.65 17.89 -12.69
C SER A 44 -18.15 18.19 -12.67
N MET A 45 -17.37 17.29 -12.07
CA MET A 45 -15.94 17.43 -11.94
C MET A 45 -15.26 17.16 -13.29
N ILE A 46 -14.42 18.10 -13.73
CA ILE A 46 -13.66 17.98 -14.97
C ILE A 46 -12.34 17.23 -14.72
N MET A 47 -11.69 17.51 -13.58
CA MET A 47 -10.38 16.98 -13.24
C MET A 47 -10.21 16.91 -11.72
N ASN A 48 -9.60 15.83 -11.23
CA ASN A 48 -9.10 15.70 -9.87
C ASN A 48 -7.64 15.26 -9.95
N THR A 49 -6.69 16.18 -9.75
CA THR A 49 -5.26 15.88 -9.93
C THR A 49 -4.44 16.58 -8.86
N ALA A 50 -3.60 15.81 -8.18
CA ALA A 50 -2.59 16.34 -7.29
C ALA A 50 -1.34 16.68 -8.12
N PHE A 51 -0.66 17.76 -7.77
CA PHE A 51 0.59 18.20 -8.38
C PHE A 51 1.67 18.32 -7.31
N LEU A 52 2.85 17.76 -7.58
CA LEU A 52 4.03 17.91 -6.75
C LEU A 52 4.83 19.08 -7.31
N ILE A 53 4.89 20.17 -6.57
CA ILE A 53 5.47 21.42 -7.03
C ILE A 53 6.69 21.73 -6.18
N ASN A 54 7.77 22.15 -6.81
CA ASN A 54 8.91 22.70 -6.08
C ASN A 54 8.48 23.99 -5.38
N ARG A 55 8.77 24.12 -4.08
CA ARG A 55 8.35 25.29 -3.28
C ARG A 55 8.81 26.63 -3.88
N SER A 56 9.91 26.65 -4.63
CA SER A 56 10.37 27.87 -5.31
C SER A 56 9.50 28.28 -6.50
N LYS A 57 8.70 27.36 -7.05
CA LYS A 57 7.81 27.55 -8.23
C LYS A 57 6.33 27.69 -7.87
N GLU A 58 6.00 27.76 -6.59
CA GLU A 58 4.61 27.78 -6.10
C GLU A 58 3.82 28.95 -6.71
N LYS A 59 4.43 30.14 -6.78
CA LYS A 59 3.79 31.34 -7.32
C LYS A 59 3.55 31.25 -8.83
N GLU A 60 4.50 30.66 -9.55
CA GLU A 60 4.42 30.44 -10.99
C GLU A 60 3.30 29.45 -11.32
N PHE A 61 3.16 28.39 -10.52
CA PHE A 61 2.07 27.44 -10.64
C PHE A 61 0.71 28.10 -10.37
N GLU A 62 0.58 28.87 -9.29
CA GLU A 62 -0.64 29.62 -8.98
C GLU A 62 -1.01 30.60 -10.11
N GLN A 63 -0.02 31.27 -10.71
CA GLN A 63 -0.24 32.14 -11.86
C GLN A 63 -0.79 31.38 -13.07
N LYS A 64 -0.29 30.17 -13.36
CA LYS A 64 -0.83 29.32 -14.44
C LYS A 64 -2.27 28.89 -14.15
N VAL A 65 -2.59 28.52 -12.91
CA VAL A 65 -3.98 28.20 -12.52
C VAL A 65 -4.89 29.42 -12.71
N ASN A 66 -4.44 30.61 -12.31
CA ASN A 66 -5.21 31.85 -12.50
C ASN A 66 -5.42 32.20 -13.98
N GLN A 67 -4.41 31.99 -14.84
CA GLN A 67 -4.54 32.16 -16.29
C GLN A 67 -5.58 31.19 -16.89
N LEU A 68 -5.59 29.93 -16.44
CA LEU A 68 -6.59 28.96 -16.85
C LEU A 68 -7.98 29.32 -16.34
N ASN A 69 -8.11 29.75 -15.09
CA ASN A 69 -9.37 30.20 -14.51
C ASN A 69 -9.97 31.37 -15.32
N GLU A 70 -9.13 32.32 -15.72
CA GLU A 70 -9.54 33.43 -16.59
C GLU A 70 -9.98 32.95 -17.98
N LYS A 71 -9.24 32.01 -18.57
CA LYS A 71 -9.56 31.42 -19.88
C LYS A 71 -10.89 30.67 -19.88
N TYR A 72 -11.21 29.96 -18.81
CA TYR A 72 -12.45 29.20 -18.65
C TYR A 72 -13.49 29.91 -17.77
N ARG A 73 -13.37 31.24 -17.62
CA ARG A 73 -14.28 32.06 -16.82
C ARG A 73 -15.74 31.71 -17.11
N GLU A 74 -16.52 31.57 -16.02
CA GLU A 74 -17.95 31.18 -16.02
C GLU A 74 -18.27 29.78 -16.56
N LYS A 75 -17.26 28.99 -16.97
CA LYS A 75 -17.44 27.63 -17.51
C LYS A 75 -16.87 26.54 -16.60
N ILE A 76 -15.75 26.82 -15.93
CA ILE A 76 -15.06 25.90 -15.03
C ILE A 76 -14.66 26.67 -13.78
N ASP A 77 -14.93 26.10 -12.61
CA ASP A 77 -14.44 26.60 -11.33
C ASP A 77 -13.16 25.85 -10.95
N PHE A 78 -12.08 26.59 -10.69
CA PHE A 78 -10.80 26.02 -10.27
C PHE A 78 -10.65 26.15 -8.75
N ARG A 79 -10.47 25.01 -8.08
CA ARG A 79 -10.18 24.96 -6.64
C ARG A 79 -8.79 24.39 -6.39
N ILE A 80 -7.92 25.19 -5.79
CA ILE A 80 -6.62 24.73 -5.27
C ILE A 80 -6.79 24.33 -3.81
N VAL A 81 -6.28 23.16 -3.43
CA VAL A 81 -6.22 22.71 -2.04
C VAL A 81 -4.76 22.43 -1.70
N GLY A 82 -4.15 23.24 -0.83
CA GLY A 82 -2.74 23.13 -0.45
C GLY A 82 -2.37 24.05 0.73
N SER A 83 -1.16 23.95 1.31
CA SER A 83 -0.11 22.94 1.07
C SER A 83 -0.36 21.70 1.94
N LEU A 84 -0.83 20.61 1.32
CA LEU A 84 -1.05 19.35 2.02
C LEU A 84 0.22 18.48 1.98
N PRO A 85 0.42 17.59 2.96
CA PRO A 85 1.44 16.54 2.86
C PRO A 85 1.29 15.77 1.53
N PRO A 86 2.38 15.30 0.91
CA PRO A 86 2.37 14.71 -0.43
C PRO A 86 1.81 13.28 -0.43
N TYR A 87 0.63 13.06 0.15
CA TYR A 87 -0.06 11.77 0.26
C TYR A 87 -0.24 11.07 -1.09
N SER A 88 -0.34 11.84 -2.18
CA SER A 88 -0.47 11.31 -3.54
C SER A 88 0.87 10.88 -4.16
N PHE A 89 2.02 11.29 -3.63
CA PHE A 89 3.34 11.11 -4.27
C PHE A 89 4.27 10.19 -3.49
N SER A 90 4.26 10.31 -2.17
CA SER A 90 5.14 9.52 -1.30
C SER A 90 4.55 9.44 0.11
N THR A 91 4.14 8.23 0.49
CA THR A 91 3.79 7.93 1.87
C THR A 91 4.90 7.07 2.44
N MET A 92 5.71 7.66 3.32
CA MET A 92 6.66 6.89 4.13
C MET A 92 5.95 6.55 5.44
N GLU A 93 5.56 5.29 5.58
CA GLU A 93 5.06 4.79 6.84
C GLU A 93 6.24 4.27 7.66
N VAL A 94 6.59 5.00 8.72
CA VAL A 94 7.58 4.55 9.70
C VAL A 94 6.81 3.90 10.84
N ARG A 95 6.84 2.57 10.91
CA ARG A 95 6.31 1.82 12.06
C ARG A 95 7.48 1.33 12.91
N THR A 96 7.46 1.66 14.20
CA THR A 96 8.29 0.97 15.17
C THR A 96 7.60 -0.34 15.53
N VAL A 97 8.40 -1.41 15.61
CA VAL A 97 7.93 -2.70 16.12
C VAL A 97 8.49 -2.84 17.53
N GLU A 98 7.60 -2.92 18.52
CA GLU A 98 7.98 -3.09 19.92
C GLU A 98 8.48 -4.52 20.17
N PHE A 99 9.54 -4.66 20.96
CA PHE A 99 10.16 -5.95 21.27
C PHE A 99 9.15 -6.92 21.90
N GLU A 100 8.31 -6.43 22.82
CA GLU A 100 7.31 -7.21 23.54
C GLU A 100 6.29 -7.85 22.61
N ALA A 101 5.95 -7.19 21.49
CA ALA A 101 5.02 -7.74 20.50
C ALA A 101 5.66 -8.91 19.72
N VAL A 102 6.94 -8.79 19.37
CA VAL A 102 7.70 -9.84 18.68
C VAL A 102 7.95 -11.03 19.62
N ASP A 103 8.37 -10.75 20.85
CA ASP A 103 8.62 -11.78 21.88
C ASP A 103 7.33 -12.54 22.23
N ALA A 104 6.21 -11.85 22.42
CA ALA A 104 4.92 -12.49 22.67
C ALA A 104 4.47 -13.37 21.49
N ALA A 105 4.71 -12.93 20.25
CA ALA A 105 4.38 -13.68 19.05
C ALA A 105 5.26 -14.94 18.90
N ARG A 106 6.58 -14.80 19.12
CA ARG A 106 7.55 -15.91 19.12
C ARG A 106 7.16 -16.99 20.13
N LYS A 107 6.83 -16.58 21.35
CA LYS A 107 6.36 -17.48 22.43
C LYS A 107 5.00 -18.11 22.13
N ALA A 108 4.09 -17.39 21.49
CA ALA A 108 2.78 -17.93 21.09
C ALA A 108 2.90 -19.05 20.03
N LEU A 109 3.94 -19.00 19.19
CA LEU A 109 4.28 -20.10 18.26
C LEU A 109 5.21 -21.15 18.88
N GLY A 110 5.67 -20.98 20.12
CA GLY A 110 6.57 -21.93 20.78
C GLY A 110 7.96 -21.99 20.16
N LEU A 111 8.43 -20.91 19.54
CA LEU A 111 9.77 -20.82 18.96
C LEU A 111 10.83 -20.55 20.04
N ASP A 112 12.11 -20.53 19.67
CA ASP A 112 13.26 -20.06 20.48
C ASP A 112 13.68 -18.64 20.09
N ASP A 113 14.66 -18.04 20.79
CA ASP A 113 15.13 -16.66 20.52
C ASP A 113 15.64 -16.49 19.08
N GLU A 114 16.03 -17.60 18.45
CA GLU A 114 16.37 -17.70 17.05
C GLU A 114 15.41 -18.66 16.35
N ALA A 115 14.88 -18.26 15.20
CA ALA A 115 14.04 -19.09 14.35
C ALA A 115 14.16 -18.65 12.89
N THR A 116 14.19 -19.62 11.99
CA THR A 116 14.14 -19.44 10.56
C THR A 116 12.70 -19.21 10.09
N MET A 117 12.54 -18.61 8.91
CA MET A 117 11.22 -18.51 8.27
C MET A 117 10.58 -19.88 7.99
N PHE A 118 11.37 -20.95 7.92
CA PHE A 118 10.86 -22.30 7.81
C PHE A 118 10.21 -22.75 9.12
N GLU A 119 10.92 -22.64 10.25
CA GLU A 119 10.42 -23.00 11.59
C GLU A 119 9.20 -22.17 11.99
N ILE A 120 9.17 -20.86 11.68
CA ILE A 120 7.99 -20.01 11.92
C ILE A 120 6.75 -20.54 11.19
N LYS A 121 6.92 -20.96 9.93
CA LYS A 121 5.81 -21.50 9.11
C LYS A 121 5.39 -22.88 9.58
N GLU A 122 6.34 -23.73 9.96
CA GLU A 122 6.08 -25.06 10.48
C GLU A 122 5.28 -24.99 11.78
N ALA A 123 5.75 -24.22 12.76
CA ALA A 123 5.06 -24.02 14.03
C ALA A 123 3.63 -23.47 13.85
N TYR A 124 3.44 -22.52 12.93
CA TYR A 124 2.11 -22.00 12.60
C TYR A 124 1.19 -23.10 12.03
N ARG A 125 1.69 -23.93 11.10
CA ARG A 125 0.90 -25.01 10.49
C ARG A 125 0.48 -26.06 11.53
N ASP A 126 1.41 -26.46 12.39
CA ASP A 126 1.17 -27.47 13.42
C ASP A 126 0.15 -26.99 14.45
N LEU A 127 0.26 -25.74 14.90
CA LEU A 127 -0.67 -25.16 15.86
C LEU A 127 -2.04 -24.94 15.24
N THR A 128 -2.10 -24.42 14.01
CA THR A 128 -3.36 -24.17 13.30
C THR A 128 -4.14 -25.46 13.04
N HIS A 129 -3.44 -26.55 12.71
CA HIS A 129 -4.05 -27.87 12.57
C HIS A 129 -4.70 -28.32 13.89
N LYS A 130 -3.98 -28.20 15.02
CA LYS A 130 -4.49 -28.61 16.34
C LYS A 130 -5.72 -27.84 16.82
N CYS A 131 -5.82 -26.55 16.48
CA CYS A 131 -6.90 -25.68 16.94
C CYS A 131 -7.86 -25.26 15.82
N HIS A 132 -7.91 -26.01 14.71
CA HIS A 132 -8.74 -25.63 13.56
C HIS A 132 -10.23 -25.63 13.94
N PRO A 133 -11.01 -24.59 13.59
CA PRO A 133 -12.42 -24.49 13.95
C PRO A 133 -13.27 -25.62 13.35
N ASP A 134 -12.92 -26.14 12.17
CA ASP A 134 -13.64 -27.28 11.57
C ASP A 134 -13.47 -28.58 12.38
N GLU A 135 -12.32 -28.76 13.03
CA GLU A 135 -12.06 -29.92 13.89
C GLU A 135 -12.55 -29.69 15.32
N ASN A 136 -12.76 -28.42 15.71
CA ASN A 136 -13.15 -28.01 17.06
C ASN A 136 -14.31 -26.96 17.02
N PRO A 137 -15.49 -27.30 16.47
CA PRO A 137 -16.52 -26.32 16.12
C PRO A 137 -17.18 -25.59 17.30
N ASP A 138 -17.07 -26.14 18.52
CA ASP A 138 -17.67 -25.57 19.74
C ASP A 138 -16.64 -25.30 20.84
N ASP A 139 -15.34 -25.44 20.55
CA ASP A 139 -14.29 -25.19 21.54
C ASP A 139 -13.84 -23.73 21.51
N ILE A 140 -14.34 -22.97 22.48
CA ILE A 140 -13.99 -21.56 22.68
C ILE A 140 -12.48 -21.39 22.89
N HIS A 141 -11.82 -22.32 23.59
CA HIS A 141 -10.38 -22.26 23.81
C HIS A 141 -9.58 -22.53 22.54
N ALA A 142 -10.01 -23.50 21.72
CA ALA A 142 -9.40 -23.73 20.40
C ALA A 142 -9.55 -22.50 19.50
N MET A 143 -10.71 -21.84 19.52
CA MET A 143 -10.95 -20.61 18.77
C MET A 143 -10.07 -19.44 19.24
N GLU A 144 -9.93 -19.24 20.56
CA GLU A 144 -9.03 -18.24 21.13
C GLU A 144 -7.56 -18.52 20.78
N GLN A 145 -7.15 -19.78 20.86
CA GLN A 145 -5.81 -20.21 20.49
C GLN A 145 -5.54 -20.01 19.00
N PHE A 146 -6.48 -20.36 18.13
CA PHE A 146 -6.40 -20.14 16.69
C PHE A 146 -6.19 -18.67 16.35
N LYS A 147 -6.96 -17.78 16.99
CA LYS A 147 -6.83 -16.34 16.82
C LYS A 147 -5.44 -15.88 17.26
N ARG A 148 -4.98 -16.29 18.44
CA ARG A 148 -3.66 -15.93 18.99
C ARG A 148 -2.52 -16.39 18.09
N VAL A 149 -2.56 -17.64 17.61
CA VAL A 149 -1.56 -18.22 16.70
C VAL A 149 -1.53 -17.48 15.36
N SER A 150 -2.70 -17.13 14.83
CA SER A 150 -2.82 -16.36 13.59
C SER A 150 -2.29 -14.94 13.72
N GLU A 151 -2.56 -14.26 14.84
CA GLU A 151 -2.03 -12.92 15.13
C GLU A 151 -0.51 -12.95 15.33
N ALA A 152 0.01 -13.96 16.05
CA ALA A 152 1.45 -14.15 16.25
C ALA A 152 2.19 -14.38 14.93
N TYR A 153 1.67 -15.26 14.07
CA TYR A 153 2.26 -15.50 12.76
C TYR A 153 2.26 -14.23 11.88
N LYS A 154 1.17 -13.46 11.89
CA LYS A 154 1.12 -12.15 11.19
C LYS A 154 2.17 -11.18 11.71
N MET A 155 2.37 -11.10 13.03
CA MET A 155 3.36 -10.22 13.64
C MET A 155 4.79 -10.60 13.26
N LEU A 156 5.15 -11.89 13.37
CA LEU A 156 6.49 -12.37 13.01
C LEU A 156 6.76 -12.27 11.51
N THR A 157 5.78 -12.60 10.67
CA THR A 157 5.92 -12.40 9.23
C THR A 157 6.06 -10.93 8.88
N TYR A 158 5.29 -10.04 9.49
CA TYR A 158 5.47 -8.60 9.32
C TYR A 158 6.88 -8.15 9.73
N TYR A 159 7.37 -8.58 10.89
CA TYR A 159 8.71 -8.25 11.39
C TYR A 159 9.82 -8.76 10.46
N CYS A 160 9.74 -10.01 9.99
CA CYS A 160 10.77 -10.63 9.17
C CYS A 160 10.70 -10.25 7.67
N GLN A 161 9.52 -10.01 7.11
CA GLN A 161 9.33 -9.73 5.67
C GLN A 161 9.95 -8.40 5.22
N HIS A 162 10.12 -7.46 6.15
CA HIS A 162 10.71 -6.15 5.84
C HIS A 162 12.25 -6.17 5.89
N TYR A 163 12.87 -7.32 6.21
CA TYR A 163 14.31 -7.50 6.13
C TYR A 163 14.73 -7.78 4.68
N LYS A 164 15.61 -6.95 4.12
CA LYS A 164 16.11 -7.13 2.74
C LYS A 164 17.23 -8.15 2.71
N TYR A 165 17.03 -9.25 1.99
CA TYR A 165 18.09 -10.21 1.68
C TYR A 165 19.02 -9.65 0.60
N SER A 166 20.33 -9.76 0.80
CA SER A 166 21.33 -9.36 -0.21
C SER A 166 21.73 -10.55 -1.08
N PHE A 167 21.78 -10.34 -2.39
CA PHE A 167 22.26 -11.32 -3.38
C PHE A 167 23.59 -10.91 -4.01
N ARG A 168 24.29 -9.92 -3.43
CA ARG A 168 25.62 -9.52 -3.91
C ARG A 168 26.62 -10.62 -3.59
N GLU A 169 27.54 -10.87 -4.51
CA GLU A 169 28.54 -11.94 -4.37
C GLU A 169 29.33 -11.84 -3.04
N ALA A 170 29.70 -10.63 -2.62
CA ALA A 170 30.41 -10.41 -1.36
C ALA A 170 29.59 -10.84 -0.13
N ASP A 171 28.29 -10.57 -0.13
CA ASP A 171 27.40 -10.90 1.00
C ASP A 171 27.11 -12.40 1.05
N VAL A 172 26.94 -13.04 -0.13
CA VAL A 172 26.73 -14.48 -0.24
C VAL A 172 27.99 -15.27 0.12
N LYS A 173 29.18 -14.81 -0.27
CA LYS A 173 30.45 -15.47 0.10
C LYS A 173 30.69 -15.49 1.61
N ASN A 174 30.16 -14.52 2.33
CA ASN A 174 30.26 -14.43 3.78
C ASN A 174 29.11 -15.17 4.50
N PHE A 175 28.11 -15.67 3.78
CA PHE A 175 26.98 -16.38 4.36
C PHE A 175 27.34 -17.85 4.62
N VAL A 176 27.19 -18.29 5.87
CA VAL A 176 27.41 -19.68 6.29
C VAL A 176 26.06 -20.32 6.60
N MET A 177 25.70 -21.37 5.84
CA MET A 177 24.53 -22.19 6.15
C MET A 177 24.93 -23.30 7.12
N VAL A 178 24.42 -23.24 8.34
CA VAL A 178 24.59 -24.30 9.34
C VAL A 178 23.33 -25.15 9.33
N LYS A 179 23.47 -26.43 8.99
CA LYS A 179 22.41 -27.42 9.13
C LYS A 179 22.85 -28.47 10.14
N VAL A 180 22.13 -28.60 11.24
CA VAL A 180 22.34 -29.69 12.19
C VAL A 180 21.84 -30.98 11.53
N LEU A 181 22.71 -31.98 11.44
CA LEU A 181 22.35 -33.32 10.96
C LEU A 181 22.25 -34.24 12.17
N GLU A 182 21.05 -34.76 12.44
CA GLU A 182 20.90 -35.82 13.42
C GLU A 182 21.55 -37.11 12.87
N LEU A 183 22.47 -37.68 13.65
CA LEU A 183 23.07 -38.97 13.31
C LEU A 183 22.03 -40.07 13.58
N PRO A 184 21.91 -41.09 12.71
CA PRO A 184 21.02 -42.21 12.97
C PRO A 184 21.40 -42.88 14.29
N GLU A 185 20.41 -43.19 15.12
CA GLU A 185 20.63 -43.94 16.35
C GLU A 185 21.36 -45.25 15.99
N SER A 186 22.45 -45.52 16.70
CA SER A 186 23.25 -46.72 16.46
C SER A 186 22.40 -47.98 16.73
N PRO A 187 22.50 -49.02 15.88
CA PRO A 187 21.64 -50.19 15.91
C PRO A 187 21.74 -51.01 17.20
#